data_AF-A0AAE0AN72-F1
#
_entry.id   AF-A0AAE0AN72-F1
#
_cell.length_a   1.000
_cell.length_b   1.000
_cell.length_c   1.000
_cell.angle_alpha   90.00
_cell.angle_beta   90.00
_cell.angle_gamma   90.00
#
_symmetry.space_group_name_H-M   'P 1'
#
loop_
_entity.id
_entity.type
_entity.pdbx_description
1 polymer ?
#
loop_
_entity_poly.entity_id
_entity_poly.type
_entity_poly.pdbx_seq_one_letter_code
_entity_poly.pdbx_strand_id
1 'polypeptide(L)'
;MAVSITLPIASTGTGIPSSGEFQRLGRLEPKLSNKPRKHFGWPCINDPQLLNCKCFWHIYISRSLKKLKPRHFSYCKNAAEDSALSETNSIEPEKRQDRIGIETFKSQFAKPDGLPPLVSALKASAKQNAASFHFPGHNRGRAAPSSLTQLIGLRPFTYDLPELPELGNLYSPEGPILEAQKQAAKLFGALETWFLVGGTTCGIQASIMATCSPGNYLILPRNSHISAISAMVLSGAIPKYIIPEYNCDWDIAGGVIPSQVEKAINELEKDGRKAAAVFITSPTYHGICSNLSEISKLCHYHEIPLIVDEAHGAHLGFHPQLPFSALQQGADLAVQSTHKVLCSLTQSSMLHLSGNIVDRERICRCLQTLQSTSPSNLLLASLDAARAQLNENPEAIFNEAMDLATESKNHIKNIPGISVLDSSSFPNFPVIEPLRLTFGFWQLGLSGYEADEMLYREQMIICELVGIRSITFAVNLGTCREHIQRLVSGIKHVSSTSLSVGNFLKRVEHSALVPFTDINISLNPREAFFSSKRKVGISESLGKICGELICPYPPGIPVMIPGEIITERALDYLFCIRSSSREATDPSLSSTFIVGASDPSLSSIIICDL
;
A
#
# COMPACT_ATOMS: atom_id res chain seq x y z
N MET A 1 4.54 51.99 11.47
CA MET A 1 5.10 53.27 10.96
C MET A 1 6.28 52.93 10.06
N ALA A 2 6.33 53.60 8.93
CA ALA A 2 7.20 53.39 7.78
C ALA A 2 8.70 53.51 8.10
N VAL A 3 9.59 52.93 7.28
CA VAL A 3 10.21 53.63 6.14
C VAL A 3 10.80 52.59 5.16
N SER A 4 10.46 52.81 3.90
CA SER A 4 10.93 52.16 2.68
C SER A 4 12.23 52.83 2.20
N ILE A 5 13.17 52.07 1.61
CA ILE A 5 14.14 52.62 0.65
C ILE A 5 14.25 51.67 -0.54
N THR A 6 14.06 52.26 -1.72
CA THR A 6 14.00 51.65 -3.05
C THR A 6 15.26 51.99 -3.86
N LEU A 7 15.81 50.99 -4.57
CA LEU A 7 16.38 51.02 -5.94
C LEU A 7 17.71 51.81 -6.21
N PRO A 8 18.49 51.49 -7.28
CA PRO A 8 18.02 51.07 -8.61
C PRO A 8 18.79 49.99 -9.39
N ILE A 9 18.15 49.65 -10.52
CA ILE A 9 18.49 48.75 -11.63
C ILE A 9 19.60 49.32 -12.51
N ALA A 10 20.47 48.47 -13.06
CA ALA A 10 21.06 48.64 -14.39
C ALA A 10 21.45 47.28 -15.01
N SER A 11 21.40 47.24 -16.33
CA SER A 11 21.21 46.10 -17.22
C SER A 11 22.50 45.60 -17.91
N THR A 12 22.33 44.49 -18.64
CA THR A 12 23.04 44.05 -19.86
C THR A 12 24.46 43.49 -19.74
N GLY A 13 24.70 42.30 -20.31
CA GLY A 13 26.04 41.79 -20.59
C GLY A 13 26.11 40.28 -20.84
N THR A 14 25.82 39.87 -22.07
CA THR A 14 26.18 38.58 -22.66
C THR A 14 27.68 38.30 -22.61
N GLY A 15 28.11 37.06 -22.34
CA GLY A 15 29.52 36.65 -22.50
C GLY A 15 29.84 35.23 -22.08
N ILE A 16 30.00 34.34 -23.07
CA ILE A 16 30.60 33.00 -22.98
C ILE A 16 32.11 33.12 -22.70
N PRO A 17 32.73 32.19 -21.95
CA PRO A 17 33.84 31.40 -22.50
C PRO A 17 33.75 29.92 -22.07
N SER A 18 33.63 28.94 -22.97
CA SER A 18 34.70 28.21 -23.69
C SER A 18 35.81 27.59 -22.81
N SER A 19 35.69 26.28 -22.62
CA SER A 19 36.74 25.24 -22.69
C SER A 19 38.16 25.57 -22.20
N GLY A 20 38.56 24.93 -21.10
CA GLY A 20 39.95 24.78 -20.68
C GLY A 20 40.26 23.31 -20.36
N GLU A 21 41.23 22.76 -21.08
CA GLU A 21 41.74 21.39 -21.02
C GLU A 21 42.31 21.01 -19.64
N PHE A 22 41.99 19.81 -19.14
CA PHE A 22 42.69 19.21 -18.00
C PHE A 22 43.73 18.20 -18.51
N GLN A 23 45.00 18.53 -18.30
CA GLN A 23 46.15 17.67 -18.54
C GLN A 23 46.28 16.57 -17.48
N ARG A 24 46.70 15.39 -17.95
CA ARG A 24 47.17 14.21 -17.20
C ARG A 24 48.44 14.52 -16.41
N LEU A 25 48.55 13.94 -15.20
CA LEU A 25 49.76 13.47 -14.47
C LEU A 25 49.19 12.74 -13.23
N GLY A 26 49.63 11.58 -12.74
CA GLY A 26 50.69 10.63 -13.04
C GLY A 26 50.50 9.44 -12.07
N ARG A 27 50.86 8.23 -12.51
CA ARG A 27 50.85 6.98 -11.73
C ARG A 27 51.83 7.04 -10.55
N LEU A 28 51.53 6.30 -9.47
CA LEU A 28 52.51 5.54 -8.68
C LEU A 28 51.77 4.46 -7.87
N GLU A 29 52.04 3.19 -8.15
CA GLU A 29 51.80 2.05 -7.26
C GLU A 29 52.82 2.08 -6.08
N PRO A 30 52.62 1.30 -5.00
CA PRO A 30 53.25 -0.02 -5.01
C PRO A 30 52.41 -1.17 -4.41
N LYS A 31 52.85 -2.37 -4.80
CA LYS A 31 52.35 -3.73 -4.56
C LYS A 31 52.78 -4.35 -3.21
N LEU A 32 51.97 -5.35 -2.79
CA LEU A 32 52.29 -6.59 -2.03
C LEU A 32 52.61 -6.41 -0.51
N SER A 33 52.10 -7.17 0.46
CA SER A 33 51.88 -8.63 0.51
C SER A 33 51.12 -9.11 1.79
N ASN A 34 50.30 -10.15 1.63
CA ASN A 34 50.03 -11.33 2.48
C ASN A 34 50.25 -11.37 4.03
N LYS A 35 49.12 -11.56 4.74
CA LYS A 35 48.79 -12.66 5.70
C LYS A 35 49.30 -12.58 7.19
N PRO A 36 48.74 -13.38 8.15
CA PRO A 36 47.90 -12.83 9.23
C PRO A 36 48.28 -13.25 10.68
N ARG A 37 47.44 -12.81 11.63
CA ARG A 37 47.12 -13.37 12.97
C ARG A 37 47.89 -12.88 14.23
N LYS A 38 47.05 -12.73 15.27
CA LYS A 38 47.24 -12.92 16.74
C LYS A 38 47.56 -11.70 17.64
N HIS A 39 46.52 -11.38 18.43
CA HIS A 39 46.49 -11.35 19.91
C HIS A 39 47.27 -10.30 20.73
N PHE A 40 46.50 -9.76 21.69
CA PHE A 40 46.83 -9.27 23.03
C PHE A 40 47.53 -7.90 23.19
N GLY A 41 47.04 -7.14 24.17
CA GLY A 41 47.87 -6.23 24.96
C GLY A 41 47.32 -4.82 25.12
N TRP A 42 46.58 -4.59 26.22
CA TRP A 42 46.51 -3.27 26.85
C TRP A 42 47.92 -2.77 27.23
N PRO A 43 48.07 -1.45 27.43
CA PRO A 43 48.76 -1.02 28.64
C PRO A 43 47.95 0.03 29.43
N CYS A 44 47.80 -0.26 30.71
CA CYS A 44 47.53 0.74 31.76
C CYS A 44 48.79 1.57 32.01
N ILE A 45 48.63 2.89 32.18
CA ILE A 45 49.53 3.71 33.01
C ILE A 45 48.67 4.61 33.91
N ASN A 46 49.04 4.60 35.19
CA ASN A 46 48.48 5.32 36.34
C ASN A 46 48.81 6.82 36.29
N ASP A 47 47.91 7.69 36.76
CA ASP A 47 48.14 8.52 37.97
C ASP A 47 46.81 9.16 38.47
N PRO A 48 46.54 9.26 39.79
CA PRO A 48 45.29 9.78 40.35
C PRO A 48 45.46 11.17 40.98
N GLN A 49 44.44 12.02 40.92
CA GLN A 49 44.00 12.91 42.02
C GLN A 49 42.84 13.85 41.61
N LEU A 50 41.79 13.87 42.46
CA LEU A 50 40.84 14.97 42.73
C LEU A 50 39.90 15.35 41.55
N LEU A 51 38.58 15.50 41.66
CA LEU A 51 37.68 15.82 42.78
C LEU A 51 36.22 15.53 42.35
N ASN A 52 35.48 14.83 43.23
CA ASN A 52 34.07 15.00 43.60
C ASN A 52 32.87 15.02 42.59
N CYS A 53 31.92 14.14 42.97
CA CYS A 53 30.45 14.31 43.00
C CYS A 53 29.58 13.80 41.84
N LYS A 54 29.22 12.52 41.98
CA LYS A 54 27.86 11.93 42.07
C LYS A 54 26.78 12.43 41.10
N CYS A 55 26.25 11.50 40.30
CA CYS A 55 24.81 11.21 40.24
C CYS A 55 24.57 9.74 39.84
N PHE A 56 23.73 9.06 40.63
CA PHE A 56 23.41 7.64 40.56
C PHE A 56 22.38 7.33 39.46
N TRP A 57 22.61 6.21 38.78
CA TRP A 57 21.61 5.45 38.02
C TRP A 57 20.75 4.62 38.98
N HIS A 58 19.44 4.49 38.69
CA HIS A 58 18.61 3.41 39.22
C HIS A 58 17.82 2.76 38.07
N ILE A 59 18.19 1.52 37.76
CA ILE A 59 17.43 0.56 36.96
C ILE A 59 16.67 -0.34 37.94
N TYR A 60 15.36 -0.51 37.73
CA TYR A 60 14.55 -1.53 38.40
C TYR A 60 14.51 -2.81 37.56
N ILE A 61 14.98 -3.93 38.12
CA ILE A 61 14.72 -5.28 37.62
C ILE A 61 13.91 -6.02 38.69
N SER A 62 12.73 -6.52 38.31
CA SER A 62 11.93 -7.43 39.13
C SER A 62 12.41 -8.88 38.94
N ARG A 63 12.54 -9.61 40.05
CA ARG A 63 12.63 -11.08 40.05
C ARG A 63 11.78 -11.64 41.18
N SER A 64 10.88 -12.52 40.78
CA SER A 64 9.92 -13.24 41.61
C SER A 64 10.52 -14.48 42.30
N LEU A 65 9.73 -14.99 43.25
CA LEU A 65 9.61 -16.37 43.75
C LEU A 65 10.53 -16.83 44.90
N LYS A 66 9.96 -16.86 46.11
CA LYS A 66 10.21 -17.93 47.08
C LYS A 66 8.89 -18.50 47.61
N LYS A 67 8.83 -19.84 47.56
CA LYS A 67 7.80 -20.76 48.05
C LYS A 67 7.62 -20.65 49.56
N LEU A 68 6.38 -20.64 50.05
CA LEU A 68 5.98 -21.18 51.36
C LEU A 68 4.52 -21.67 51.28
N LYS A 69 4.27 -22.89 51.77
CA LYS A 69 2.99 -23.55 52.08
C LYS A 69 3.22 -24.32 53.40
N PRO A 70 2.20 -24.87 54.09
CA PRO A 70 0.80 -24.44 54.24
C PRO A 70 0.33 -24.51 55.72
N ARG A 71 -0.85 -23.96 56.05
CA ARG A 71 -1.65 -24.42 57.19
C ARG A 71 -3.15 -24.46 56.84
N HIS A 72 -3.79 -25.46 57.43
CA HIS A 72 -5.10 -26.07 57.16
C HIS A 72 -6.34 -25.29 57.66
N PHE A 73 -7.50 -25.85 57.26
CA PHE A 73 -8.90 -25.72 57.75
C PHE A 73 -9.74 -24.60 57.13
N SER A 74 -11.04 -24.75 56.86
CA SER A 74 -11.96 -25.84 56.49
C SER A 74 -13.32 -25.17 56.27
N TYR A 75 -14.02 -25.60 55.21
CA TYR A 75 -15.48 -25.79 55.07
C TYR A 75 -16.56 -24.74 55.46
N CYS A 76 -17.60 -24.79 54.60
CA CYS A 76 -19.02 -24.34 54.70
C CYS A 76 -19.31 -22.86 54.41
N LYS A 77 -19.97 -22.47 53.31
CA LYS A 77 -21.35 -22.73 52.77
C LYS A 77 -22.51 -22.08 53.54
N ASN A 78 -23.35 -21.40 52.74
CA ASN A 78 -24.74 -20.95 52.91
C ASN A 78 -24.92 -19.55 53.53
N ALA A 79 -25.47 -18.58 52.78
CA ALA A 79 -26.90 -18.30 52.50
C ALA A 79 -27.57 -17.66 53.73
N ALA A 80 -28.53 -16.76 53.68
CA ALA A 80 -29.15 -15.84 52.73
C ALA A 80 -30.01 -14.89 53.62
N GLU A 81 -30.51 -13.81 53.02
CA GLU A 81 -31.78 -13.15 53.36
C GLU A 81 -31.95 -12.25 54.62
N ASP A 82 -32.43 -11.04 54.29
CA ASP A 82 -33.61 -10.35 54.83
C ASP A 82 -33.60 -9.53 56.14
N SER A 83 -33.63 -8.21 55.89
CA SER A 83 -34.78 -7.33 56.17
C SER A 83 -34.91 -6.56 57.51
N ALA A 84 -35.47 -5.36 57.35
CA ALA A 84 -36.31 -4.58 58.26
C ALA A 84 -35.68 -3.70 59.36
N LEU A 85 -35.59 -2.40 59.03
CA LEU A 85 -36.23 -1.24 59.68
C LEU A 85 -36.59 -1.31 61.19
N SER A 86 -36.06 -0.35 61.97
CA SER A 86 -36.85 0.45 62.93
C SER A 86 -36.10 1.71 63.40
N GLU A 87 -36.81 2.84 63.39
CA GLU A 87 -36.41 4.19 63.81
C GLU A 87 -36.15 4.31 65.32
N THR A 88 -35.30 5.27 65.74
CA THR A 88 -35.72 6.44 66.57
C THR A 88 -34.53 7.33 66.97
N ASN A 89 -34.68 8.62 66.61
CA ASN A 89 -34.17 9.87 67.20
C ASN A 89 -33.00 9.83 68.21
N SER A 90 -31.95 10.62 67.97
CA SER A 90 -31.85 11.97 68.54
C SER A 90 -30.43 12.60 68.40
N ILE A 91 -30.42 13.93 68.23
CA ILE A 91 -29.33 14.91 68.44
C ILE A 91 -28.39 15.18 67.23
N GLU A 92 -28.65 16.28 66.52
CA GLU A 92 -27.63 17.03 65.75
C GLU A 92 -26.73 17.84 66.71
N PRO A 93 -25.45 18.07 66.36
CA PRO A 93 -25.13 19.39 65.80
C PRO A 93 -24.11 19.41 64.64
N GLU A 94 -24.37 20.36 63.75
CA GLU A 94 -23.56 21.05 62.72
C GLU A 94 -22.15 20.57 62.29
N LYS A 95 -22.07 20.43 60.94
CA LYS A 95 -21.06 20.95 60.00
C LYS A 95 -19.57 20.59 60.19
N ARG A 96 -19.10 19.69 59.31
CA ARG A 96 -18.11 19.98 58.24
C ARG A 96 -17.93 18.75 57.35
N GLN A 97 -18.46 18.81 56.13
CA GLN A 97 -18.16 17.86 55.06
C GLN A 97 -16.97 18.38 54.27
N ASP A 98 -15.85 17.68 54.34
CA ASP A 98 -14.85 17.64 53.26
C ASP A 98 -14.62 16.16 52.93
N ARG A 99 -15.48 15.62 52.06
CA ARG A 99 -15.22 14.36 51.36
C ARG A 99 -14.75 14.72 49.96
N ILE A 100 -13.45 14.53 49.73
CA ILE A 100 -12.83 14.49 48.41
C ILE A 100 -13.44 13.28 47.68
N GLY A 101 -14.48 13.55 46.90
CA GLY A 101 -15.01 12.60 45.94
C GLY A 101 -14.10 12.57 44.72
N ILE A 102 -13.55 11.41 44.41
CA ILE A 102 -12.97 11.11 43.10
C ILE A 102 -14.14 11.08 42.13
N GLU A 103 -14.44 12.22 41.51
CA GLU A 103 -15.34 12.26 40.36
C GLU A 103 -14.65 11.57 39.19
N THR A 104 -15.14 10.38 38.85
CA THR A 104 -14.99 9.80 37.52
C THR A 104 -15.39 10.85 36.48
N PHE A 105 -14.41 11.37 35.75
CA PHE A 105 -14.62 12.21 34.57
C PHE A 105 -15.40 11.40 33.52
N LYS A 106 -16.74 11.43 33.61
CA LYS A 106 -17.58 11.16 32.45
C LYS A 106 -17.47 12.40 31.56
N SER A 107 -16.57 12.35 30.59
CA SER A 107 -16.54 13.35 29.53
C SER A 107 -17.90 13.35 28.83
N GLN A 108 -18.66 14.41 29.03
CA GLN A 108 -19.82 14.72 28.19
C GLN A 108 -19.28 14.96 26.78
N PHE A 109 -19.31 13.92 25.95
CA PHE A 109 -19.17 14.07 24.50
C PHE A 109 -20.41 14.81 24.00
N ALA A 110 -20.38 16.14 24.07
CA ALA A 110 -21.28 16.96 23.28
C ALA A 110 -21.09 16.53 21.82
N LYS A 111 -22.14 16.04 21.15
CA LYS A 111 -22.09 15.75 19.70
C LYS A 111 -21.83 17.06 18.94
N PRO A 112 -20.67 17.26 18.29
CA PRO A 112 -20.40 18.51 17.59
C PRO A 112 -20.51 18.33 16.07
N ASP A 113 -21.18 19.29 15.42
CA ASP A 113 -20.97 19.73 14.04
C ASP A 113 -21.31 18.79 12.85
N GLY A 114 -21.91 17.61 13.03
CA GLY A 114 -22.19 16.69 11.90
C GLY A 114 -20.94 16.11 11.23
N LEU A 115 -19.77 16.32 11.83
CA LEU A 115 -18.50 15.81 11.35
C LEU A 115 -18.30 14.33 11.72
N PRO A 116 -17.46 13.60 10.95
CA PRO A 116 -17.08 12.23 11.28
C PRO A 116 -16.42 12.11 12.66
N PRO A 117 -16.53 10.97 13.36
CA PRO A 117 -16.09 10.84 14.76
C PRO A 117 -14.65 11.29 15.02
N LEU A 118 -13.69 10.78 14.24
CA LEU A 118 -12.27 11.07 14.42
C LEU A 118 -11.93 12.47 13.91
N VAL A 119 -12.54 12.92 12.82
CA VAL A 119 -12.40 14.31 12.33
C VAL A 119 -12.86 15.32 13.38
N SER A 120 -14.00 15.05 14.02
CA SER A 120 -14.57 15.89 15.09
C SER A 120 -13.67 15.90 16.32
N ALA A 121 -13.18 14.73 16.74
CA ALA A 121 -12.25 14.62 17.86
C ALA A 121 -10.92 15.33 17.60
N LEU A 122 -10.37 15.22 16.39
CA LEU A 122 -9.12 15.89 16.00
C LEU A 122 -9.29 17.41 16.00
N LYS A 123 -10.41 17.91 15.47
CA LYS A 123 -10.77 19.33 15.49
C LYS A 123 -10.90 19.86 16.92
N ALA A 124 -11.55 19.11 17.81
CA ALA A 124 -11.71 19.48 19.21
C ALA A 124 -10.36 19.48 19.93
N SER A 125 -9.56 18.43 19.76
CA SER A 125 -8.24 18.27 20.37
C SER A 125 -7.29 19.39 19.95
N ALA A 126 -7.26 19.74 18.66
CA ALA A 126 -6.42 20.80 18.14
C ALA A 126 -6.72 22.19 18.73
N LYS A 127 -7.99 22.47 19.05
CA LYS A 127 -8.44 23.74 19.66
C LYS A 127 -8.08 23.88 21.14
N GLN A 128 -7.77 22.79 21.83
CA GLN A 128 -7.42 22.86 23.25
C GLN A 128 -6.12 23.65 23.44
N ASN A 129 -6.13 24.60 24.38
CA ASN A 129 -4.94 25.35 24.79
C ASN A 129 -4.09 24.54 25.78
N ALA A 130 -3.71 23.33 25.40
CA ALA A 130 -2.94 22.42 26.24
C ALA A 130 -1.45 22.80 26.24
N ALA A 131 -0.85 22.89 27.43
CA ALA A 131 0.60 22.95 27.56
C ALA A 131 1.19 21.60 27.12
N SER A 132 1.77 21.59 25.92
CA SER A 132 2.16 20.36 25.24
C SER A 132 3.62 20.01 25.57
N PHE A 133 3.78 18.95 26.37
CA PHE A 133 5.07 18.34 26.73
C PHE A 133 5.19 16.92 26.16
N HIS A 134 4.55 16.69 25.02
CA HIS A 134 4.53 15.40 24.31
C HIS A 134 5.07 15.57 22.89
N PHE A 135 5.41 14.44 22.24
CA PHE A 135 5.71 14.38 20.81
C PHE A 135 4.46 14.69 19.96
N PRO A 136 4.60 15.09 18.67
CA PRO A 136 5.84 15.28 17.92
C PRO A 136 6.58 16.60 18.23
N GLY A 137 7.86 16.66 17.89
CA GLY A 137 8.78 17.76 18.24
C GLY A 137 8.44 19.13 17.63
N HIS A 138 7.63 19.19 16.55
CA HIS A 138 7.11 20.48 16.04
C HIS A 138 6.14 21.16 17.02
N ASN A 139 5.74 20.47 18.10
CA ASN A 139 4.97 20.98 19.22
C ASN A 139 3.72 21.75 18.77
N ARG A 140 2.82 21.02 18.08
CA ARG A 140 1.56 21.56 17.53
C ARG A 140 1.78 22.74 16.57
N GLY A 141 2.92 22.74 15.89
CA GLY A 141 3.26 23.70 14.84
C GLY A 141 4.15 24.86 15.31
N ARG A 142 4.37 25.02 16.63
CA ARG A 142 5.22 26.10 17.17
C ARG A 142 6.67 26.04 16.67
N ALA A 143 7.17 24.84 16.40
CA ALA A 143 8.48 24.59 15.83
C ALA A 143 8.39 23.93 14.45
N ALA A 144 7.29 24.15 13.71
CA ALA A 144 7.16 23.64 12.35
C ALA A 144 8.16 24.35 11.41
N PRO A 145 8.84 23.61 10.50
CA PRO A 145 9.77 24.20 9.56
C PRO A 145 9.09 25.23 8.65
N SER A 146 9.67 26.44 8.57
CA SER A 146 9.08 27.57 7.84
C SER A 146 8.83 27.24 6.37
N SER A 147 9.79 26.61 5.69
CA SER A 147 9.68 26.19 4.28
C SER A 147 8.45 25.32 4.01
N LEU A 148 8.10 24.42 4.94
CA LEU A 148 6.93 23.57 4.79
C LEU A 148 5.63 24.30 5.18
N THR A 149 5.64 25.10 6.25
CA THR A 149 4.45 25.88 6.62
C THR A 149 4.05 26.92 5.58
N GLN A 150 4.99 27.43 4.78
CA GLN A 150 4.69 28.31 3.65
C GLN A 150 3.95 27.58 2.51
N LEU A 151 4.20 26.27 2.35
CA LEU A 151 3.59 25.45 1.31
C LEU A 151 2.20 24.93 1.71
N ILE A 152 2.09 24.28 2.87
CA ILE A 152 0.87 23.57 3.30
C ILE A 152 0.11 24.26 4.45
N GLY A 153 0.62 25.40 4.92
CA GLY A 153 0.11 26.10 6.08
C GLY A 153 0.52 25.47 7.42
N LEU A 154 0.14 26.13 8.51
CA LEU A 154 0.42 25.69 9.87
C LEU A 154 -0.56 24.61 10.37
N ARG A 155 -1.79 24.60 9.84
CA ARG A 155 -2.89 23.76 10.34
C ARG A 155 -2.58 22.25 10.32
N PRO A 156 -1.94 21.66 9.29
CA PRO A 156 -1.58 20.24 9.32
C PRO A 156 -0.79 19.86 10.58
N PHE A 157 0.17 20.69 11.00
CA PHE A 157 0.97 20.48 12.23
C PHE A 157 0.17 20.63 13.53
N THR A 158 -0.96 21.35 13.50
CA THR A 158 -1.84 21.44 14.68
C THR A 158 -2.72 20.21 14.86
N TYR A 159 -2.95 19.48 13.76
CA TYR A 159 -3.72 18.24 13.71
C TYR A 159 -2.83 16.98 13.76
N ASP A 160 -1.52 17.10 13.56
CA ASP A 160 -0.57 16.01 13.81
C ASP A 160 -0.33 15.84 15.32
N LEU A 161 -1.26 15.11 15.94
CA LEU A 161 -1.30 14.84 17.37
C LEU A 161 -0.93 13.36 17.63
N PRO A 162 -0.27 13.06 18.76
CA PRO A 162 0.02 11.68 19.14
C PRO A 162 -1.26 10.98 19.64
N GLU A 163 -1.10 9.77 20.18
CA GLU A 163 -2.15 9.06 20.92
C GLU A 163 -2.49 9.80 22.22
N LEU A 164 -3.37 10.80 22.12
CA LEU A 164 -3.95 11.49 23.27
C LEU A 164 -5.16 10.70 23.79
N PRO A 165 -5.47 10.78 25.10
CA PRO A 165 -6.60 10.05 25.70
C PRO A 165 -7.93 10.25 24.96
N GLU A 166 -8.18 11.45 24.43
CA GLU A 166 -9.39 11.79 23.70
C GLU A 166 -9.43 11.30 22.24
N LEU A 167 -8.27 10.96 21.66
CA LEU A 167 -8.15 10.41 20.30
C LEU A 167 -8.13 8.88 20.31
N GLY A 168 -7.67 8.27 21.40
CA GLY A 168 -7.54 6.83 21.55
C GLY A 168 -6.24 6.28 20.97
N ASN A 169 -6.17 4.95 20.88
CA ASN A 169 -5.02 4.18 20.41
C ASN A 169 -5.45 3.28 19.24
N LEU A 170 -4.69 3.23 18.14
CA LEU A 170 -5.07 2.46 16.94
C LEU A 170 -5.12 0.93 17.18
N TYR A 171 -4.26 0.41 18.05
CA TYR A 171 -4.12 -1.03 18.33
C TYR A 171 -5.06 -1.53 19.43
N SER A 172 -5.51 -0.63 20.30
CA SER A 172 -6.59 -0.86 21.26
C SER A 172 -7.64 0.22 21.07
N PRO A 173 -8.39 0.18 19.95
CA PRO A 173 -9.28 1.26 19.56
C PRO A 173 -10.39 1.44 20.59
N GLU A 174 -10.45 2.65 21.11
CA GLU A 174 -11.51 3.17 21.96
C GLU A 174 -11.97 4.52 21.39
N GLY A 175 -13.14 4.99 21.81
CA GLY A 175 -13.61 6.33 21.45
C GLY A 175 -13.68 6.57 19.93
N PRO A 176 -13.18 7.70 19.41
CA PRO A 176 -13.40 8.12 18.02
C PRO A 176 -12.88 7.14 16.96
N ILE A 177 -11.72 6.51 17.19
CA ILE A 177 -11.14 5.54 16.24
C ILE A 177 -12.03 4.31 16.14
N LEU A 178 -12.45 3.74 17.28
CA LEU A 178 -13.34 2.58 17.29
C LEU A 178 -14.67 2.87 16.59
N GLU A 179 -15.26 4.03 16.88
CA GLU A 179 -16.53 4.43 16.26
C GLU A 179 -16.39 4.67 14.75
N ALA A 180 -15.28 5.26 14.30
CA ALA A 180 -14.97 5.40 12.87
C ALA A 180 -14.83 4.04 12.17
N GLN A 181 -14.11 3.10 12.77
CA GLN A 181 -13.93 1.74 12.25
C GLN A 181 -15.23 0.94 12.22
N LYS A 182 -16.09 1.05 13.24
CA LYS A 182 -17.42 0.41 13.24
C LYS A 182 -18.31 0.98 12.15
N GLN A 183 -18.31 2.30 11.97
CA GLN A 183 -19.06 2.91 10.88
C GLN A 183 -18.50 2.47 9.51
N ALA A 184 -17.19 2.25 9.39
CA ALA A 184 -16.58 1.71 8.18
C ALA A 184 -17.05 0.29 7.93
N ALA A 185 -16.97 -0.59 8.94
CA ALA A 185 -17.43 -1.97 8.84
C ALA A 185 -18.90 -2.04 8.40
N LYS A 186 -19.76 -1.20 8.98
CA LYS A 186 -21.15 -1.10 8.56
C LYS A 186 -21.31 -0.67 7.10
N LEU A 187 -20.58 0.37 6.66
CA LEU A 187 -20.68 0.91 5.30
C LEU A 187 -20.24 -0.10 4.25
N PHE A 188 -19.10 -0.77 4.48
CA PHE A 188 -18.51 -1.73 3.54
C PHE A 188 -19.10 -3.15 3.66
N GLY A 189 -20.00 -3.39 4.62
CA GLY A 189 -20.60 -4.71 4.85
C GLY A 189 -19.63 -5.72 5.47
N ALA A 190 -18.63 -5.26 6.22
CA ALA A 190 -17.66 -6.10 6.90
C ALA A 190 -18.12 -6.42 8.34
N LEU A 191 -17.68 -7.56 8.88
CA LEU A 191 -17.78 -7.85 10.31
C LEU A 191 -16.91 -6.88 11.11
N GLU A 192 -15.70 -6.60 10.61
CA GLU A 192 -14.76 -5.68 11.22
C GLU A 192 -13.91 -4.98 10.17
N THR A 193 -13.50 -3.74 10.47
CA THR A 193 -12.60 -2.95 9.61
C THR A 193 -11.44 -2.38 10.43
N TRP A 194 -10.22 -2.55 9.92
CA TRP A 194 -9.02 -1.88 10.44
C TRP A 194 -8.60 -0.72 9.53
N PHE A 195 -8.36 0.43 10.13
CA PHE A 195 -7.72 1.55 9.45
C PHE A 195 -6.23 1.31 9.37
N LEU A 196 -5.66 1.54 8.18
CA LEU A 196 -4.26 1.28 7.89
C LEU A 196 -3.54 2.57 7.52
N VAL A 197 -2.41 2.80 8.20
CA VAL A 197 -1.46 3.89 7.90
C VAL A 197 -0.19 3.37 7.22
N GLY A 198 -0.04 2.07 7.03
CA GLY A 198 1.06 1.43 6.30
C GLY A 198 0.72 1.08 4.83
N GLY A 199 -0.35 1.66 4.29
CA GLY A 199 -0.93 1.30 3.00
C GLY A 199 -1.50 -0.12 2.95
N THR A 200 -2.06 -0.46 1.80
CA THR A 200 -2.58 -1.81 1.49
C THR A 200 -1.49 -2.87 1.59
N THR A 201 -0.23 -2.49 1.37
CA THR A 201 0.95 -3.33 1.62
C THR A 201 0.91 -3.95 3.02
N CYS A 202 0.67 -3.14 4.06
CA CYS A 202 0.58 -3.62 5.43
C CYS A 202 -0.62 -4.56 5.63
N GLY A 203 -1.77 -4.25 5.02
CA GLY A 203 -2.97 -5.08 5.14
C GLY A 203 -2.81 -6.44 4.47
N ILE A 204 -2.18 -6.50 3.29
CA ILE A 204 -1.84 -7.75 2.59
C ILE A 204 -0.86 -8.58 3.41
N GLN A 205 0.19 -7.95 3.95
CA GLN A 205 1.16 -8.60 4.82
C GLN A 205 0.49 -9.19 6.06
N ALA A 206 -0.37 -8.42 6.74
CA ALA A 206 -1.10 -8.90 7.90
C ALA A 206 -2.04 -10.06 7.58
N SER A 207 -2.75 -9.98 6.45
CA SER A 207 -3.69 -11.01 5.99
C SER A 207 -2.98 -12.34 5.73
N ILE A 208 -1.85 -12.30 5.00
CA ILE A 208 -1.06 -13.50 4.70
C ILE A 208 -0.35 -14.02 5.95
N MET A 209 0.20 -13.16 6.81
CA MET A 209 0.86 -13.61 8.06
C MET A 209 -0.13 -14.24 9.06
N ALA A 210 -1.38 -13.76 9.12
CA ALA A 210 -2.39 -14.31 10.01
C ALA A 210 -2.91 -15.68 9.54
N THR A 211 -2.97 -15.89 8.23
CA THR A 211 -3.51 -17.12 7.61
C THR A 211 -2.43 -18.18 7.35
N CYS A 212 -1.21 -17.77 7.00
CA CYS A 212 -0.14 -18.67 6.60
C CYS A 212 0.98 -18.72 7.64
N SER A 213 1.31 -19.93 8.10
CA SER A 213 2.50 -20.20 8.92
C SER A 213 3.70 -20.61 8.03
N PRO A 214 4.94 -20.59 8.54
CA PRO A 214 6.11 -21.04 7.79
C PRO A 214 5.91 -22.44 7.22
N GLY A 215 6.16 -22.60 5.90
CA GLY A 215 6.00 -23.86 5.18
C GLY A 215 4.57 -24.15 4.69
N ASN A 216 3.58 -23.31 5.01
CA ASN A 216 2.23 -23.43 4.43
C ASN A 216 2.21 -22.95 2.98
N TYR A 217 1.32 -23.53 2.17
CA TYR A 217 1.13 -23.13 0.78
C TYR A 217 0.11 -22.00 0.66
N LEU A 218 0.47 -20.97 -0.10
CA LEU A 218 -0.42 -19.87 -0.50
C LEU A 218 -0.68 -19.99 -2.00
N ILE A 219 -1.93 -20.18 -2.40
CA ILE A 219 -2.32 -20.12 -3.82
C ILE A 219 -2.48 -18.65 -4.18
N LEU A 220 -1.79 -18.18 -5.22
CA LEU A 220 -1.86 -16.78 -5.65
C LEU A 220 -1.52 -16.61 -7.13
N PRO A 221 -2.02 -15.57 -7.82
CA PRO A 221 -1.59 -15.29 -9.17
C PRO A 221 -0.14 -14.83 -9.20
N ARG A 222 0.63 -15.23 -10.23
CA ARG A 222 2.04 -14.87 -10.36
C ARG A 222 2.27 -13.36 -10.53
N ASN A 223 1.29 -12.66 -11.08
CA ASN A 223 1.29 -11.21 -11.23
C ASN A 223 0.80 -10.48 -9.96
N SER A 224 0.87 -11.11 -8.78
CA SER A 224 0.56 -10.45 -7.51
C SER A 224 1.53 -9.27 -7.26
N HIS A 225 1.02 -8.22 -6.62
CA HIS A 225 1.83 -7.06 -6.24
C HIS A 225 3.00 -7.45 -5.32
N ILE A 226 4.09 -6.68 -5.37
CA ILE A 226 5.30 -6.86 -4.54
C ILE A 226 5.01 -7.06 -3.03
N SER A 227 3.92 -6.48 -2.52
CA SER A 227 3.50 -6.68 -1.12
C SER A 227 3.20 -8.14 -0.76
N ALA A 228 2.62 -8.92 -1.67
CA ALA A 228 2.37 -10.35 -1.45
C ALA A 228 3.68 -11.14 -1.38
N ILE A 229 4.68 -10.77 -2.18
CA ILE A 229 6.02 -11.38 -2.12
C ILE A 229 6.69 -11.06 -0.79
N SER A 230 6.69 -9.79 -0.39
CA SER A 230 7.18 -9.37 0.93
C SER A 230 6.44 -10.08 2.08
N ALA A 231 5.13 -10.30 1.94
CA ALA A 231 4.36 -11.05 2.91
C ALA A 231 4.82 -12.51 3.02
N MET A 232 5.15 -13.18 1.90
CA MET A 232 5.71 -14.53 1.91
C MET A 232 7.11 -14.58 2.53
N VAL A 233 7.93 -13.54 2.37
CA VAL A 233 9.20 -13.42 3.12
C VAL A 233 8.93 -13.34 4.62
N LEU A 234 7.95 -12.53 5.04
CA LEU A 234 7.60 -12.31 6.45
C LEU A 234 6.90 -13.51 7.09
N SER A 235 6.05 -14.23 6.37
CA SER A 235 5.29 -15.39 6.89
C SER A 235 6.02 -16.73 6.69
N GLY A 236 6.85 -16.83 5.65
CA GLY A 236 7.48 -18.08 5.22
C GLY A 236 6.52 -18.98 4.45
N ALA A 237 5.44 -18.40 3.92
CA ALA A 237 4.53 -19.12 3.03
C ALA A 237 5.24 -19.48 1.72
N ILE A 238 4.90 -20.66 1.20
CA ILE A 238 5.40 -21.21 -0.05
C ILE A 238 4.38 -20.89 -1.14
N PRO A 239 4.76 -20.21 -2.23
CA PRO A 239 3.82 -19.89 -3.31
C PRO A 239 3.40 -21.15 -4.10
N LYS A 240 2.10 -21.24 -4.39
CA LYS A 240 1.54 -22.05 -5.49
C LYS A 240 0.98 -21.08 -6.51
N TYR A 241 1.77 -20.78 -7.54
CA TYR A 241 1.39 -19.78 -8.54
C TYR A 241 0.29 -20.26 -9.47
N ILE A 242 -0.65 -19.36 -9.75
CA ILE A 242 -1.55 -19.41 -10.91
C ILE A 242 -1.01 -18.43 -11.95
N ILE A 243 -0.91 -18.86 -13.21
CA ILE A 243 -0.63 -17.95 -14.32
C ILE A 243 -1.96 -17.37 -14.79
N PRO A 244 -2.19 -16.06 -14.66
CA PRO A 244 -3.44 -15.43 -15.12
C PRO A 244 -3.62 -15.60 -16.63
N GLU A 245 -4.87 -15.53 -17.08
CA GLU A 245 -5.16 -15.41 -18.52
C GLU A 245 -4.51 -14.14 -19.07
N TYR A 246 -4.04 -14.17 -20.32
CA TYR A 246 -3.37 -13.04 -20.93
C TYR A 246 -3.92 -12.80 -22.34
N ASN A 247 -4.29 -11.55 -22.61
CA ASN A 247 -4.74 -11.11 -23.92
C ASN A 247 -3.56 -10.50 -24.68
N CYS A 248 -3.09 -11.21 -25.71
CA CYS A 248 -1.94 -10.80 -26.53
C CYS A 248 -2.21 -9.58 -27.43
N ASP A 249 -3.46 -9.32 -27.79
CA ASP A 249 -3.80 -8.16 -28.61
C ASP A 249 -3.63 -6.87 -27.80
N TRP A 250 -4.01 -6.92 -26.52
CA TRP A 250 -3.92 -5.82 -25.59
C TRP A 250 -2.59 -5.73 -24.83
N ASP A 251 -1.83 -6.83 -24.75
CA ASP A 251 -0.70 -6.95 -23.81
C ASP A 251 -1.14 -6.77 -22.34
N ILE A 252 -2.28 -7.37 -21.97
CA ILE A 252 -2.89 -7.24 -20.65
C ILE A 252 -3.14 -8.61 -20.05
N ALA A 253 -2.69 -8.80 -18.81
CA ALA A 253 -3.09 -9.93 -17.98
C ALA A 253 -4.50 -9.69 -17.40
N GLY A 254 -5.36 -10.69 -17.53
CA GLY A 254 -6.66 -10.79 -16.87
C GLY A 254 -6.54 -11.11 -15.38
N GLY A 255 -7.67 -11.44 -14.78
CA GLY A 255 -7.74 -11.93 -13.40
C GLY A 255 -7.48 -13.44 -13.31
N VAL A 256 -7.97 -14.04 -12.23
CA VAL A 256 -7.95 -15.49 -12.01
C VAL A 256 -9.37 -16.04 -12.19
N ILE A 257 -9.50 -17.16 -12.90
CA ILE A 257 -10.80 -17.83 -13.09
C ILE A 257 -10.97 -19.00 -12.11
N PRO A 258 -12.22 -19.39 -11.76
CA PRO A 258 -12.48 -20.44 -10.77
C PRO A 258 -11.78 -21.78 -11.06
N SER A 259 -11.75 -22.21 -12.32
CA SER A 259 -11.11 -23.48 -12.72
C SER A 259 -9.60 -23.51 -12.49
N GLN A 260 -8.93 -22.35 -12.51
CA GLN A 260 -7.50 -22.25 -12.18
C GLN A 260 -7.26 -22.44 -10.68
N VAL A 261 -8.15 -21.91 -9.84
CA VAL A 261 -8.09 -22.10 -8.38
C VAL A 261 -8.33 -23.57 -8.04
N GLU A 262 -9.36 -24.18 -8.64
CA GLU A 262 -9.69 -25.61 -8.44
C GLU A 262 -8.53 -26.50 -8.85
N LYS A 263 -7.91 -26.22 -10.01
CA LYS A 263 -6.71 -26.93 -10.47
C LYS A 263 -5.56 -26.79 -9.46
N ALA A 264 -5.30 -25.59 -8.95
CA ALA A 264 -4.21 -25.36 -8.01
C ALA A 264 -4.42 -26.08 -6.66
N ILE A 265 -5.67 -26.12 -6.16
CA ILE A 265 -6.06 -26.89 -4.97
C ILE A 265 -5.81 -28.38 -5.21
N ASN A 266 -6.38 -28.93 -6.30
CA ASN A 266 -6.25 -30.35 -6.64
C ASN A 266 -4.80 -30.81 -6.82
N GLU A 267 -3.93 -29.96 -7.39
CA GLU A 267 -2.50 -30.26 -7.53
C GLU A 267 -1.79 -30.34 -6.17
N LEU A 268 -2.12 -29.44 -5.22
CA LEU A 268 -1.56 -29.53 -3.87
C LEU A 268 -2.07 -30.78 -3.13
N GLU A 269 -3.35 -31.10 -3.25
CA GLU A 269 -3.94 -32.26 -2.59
C GLU A 269 -3.32 -33.58 -3.08
N LYS A 270 -3.03 -33.69 -4.39
CA LYS A 270 -2.31 -34.84 -4.97
C LYS A 270 -0.91 -35.03 -4.38
N ASP A 271 -0.25 -33.93 -4.02
CA ASP A 271 1.06 -33.95 -3.35
C ASP A 271 0.96 -34.17 -1.83
N GLY A 272 -0.24 -34.44 -1.30
CA GLY A 272 -0.50 -34.58 0.14
C GLY A 272 -0.37 -33.27 0.91
N ARG A 273 -0.56 -32.13 0.24
CA ARG A 273 -0.44 -30.77 0.79
C ARG A 273 -1.80 -30.07 0.78
N LYS A 274 -2.02 -29.13 1.68
CA LYS A 274 -3.21 -28.26 1.72
C LYS A 274 -2.78 -26.80 1.65
N ALA A 275 -3.52 -25.98 0.90
CA ALA A 275 -3.34 -24.54 0.92
C ALA A 275 -3.87 -23.95 2.24
N ALA A 276 -3.12 -23.02 2.83
CA ALA A 276 -3.56 -22.28 4.01
C ALA A 276 -4.46 -21.09 3.66
N ALA A 277 -4.33 -20.56 2.44
CA ALA A 277 -5.18 -19.50 1.91
C ALA A 277 -5.12 -19.48 0.37
N VAL A 278 -6.14 -18.88 -0.23
CA VAL A 278 -6.14 -18.42 -1.63
C VAL A 278 -6.11 -16.90 -1.62
N PHE A 279 -5.18 -16.31 -2.38
CA PHE A 279 -5.04 -14.88 -2.55
C PHE A 279 -5.35 -14.49 -4.00
N ILE A 280 -6.25 -13.53 -4.20
CA ILE A 280 -6.67 -13.06 -5.53
C ILE A 280 -6.58 -11.53 -5.59
N THR A 281 -6.00 -10.98 -6.65
CA THR A 281 -6.09 -9.55 -6.94
C THR A 281 -7.32 -9.31 -7.81
N SER A 282 -8.29 -8.55 -7.30
CA SER A 282 -9.51 -8.22 -8.04
C SER A 282 -10.11 -6.90 -7.53
N PRO A 283 -10.33 -5.90 -8.40
CA PRO A 283 -10.04 -5.90 -9.83
C PRO A 283 -8.52 -5.87 -10.10
N THR A 284 -8.13 -6.24 -11.31
CA THR A 284 -6.78 -5.94 -11.82
C THR A 284 -6.59 -4.44 -12.00
N TYR A 285 -5.36 -4.00 -12.26
CA TYR A 285 -5.06 -2.58 -12.53
C TYR A 285 -5.88 -1.99 -13.69
N HIS A 286 -6.19 -2.83 -14.69
CA HIS A 286 -6.98 -2.49 -15.88
C HIS A 286 -8.50 -2.57 -15.64
N GLY A 287 -8.93 -2.88 -14.40
CA GLY A 287 -10.33 -2.97 -14.03
C GLY A 287 -10.99 -4.33 -14.22
N ILE A 288 -10.25 -5.38 -14.61
CA ILE A 288 -10.83 -6.70 -14.88
C ILE A 288 -11.16 -7.39 -13.56
N CYS A 289 -12.43 -7.76 -13.35
CA CYS A 289 -12.89 -8.40 -12.12
C CYS A 289 -12.92 -9.93 -12.26
N SER A 290 -12.41 -10.64 -11.26
CA SER A 290 -12.55 -12.10 -11.18
C SER A 290 -13.95 -12.47 -10.66
N ASN A 291 -14.45 -13.68 -10.97
CA ASN A 291 -15.69 -14.19 -10.37
C ASN A 291 -15.42 -14.67 -8.94
N LEU A 292 -15.36 -13.73 -8.00
CA LEU A 292 -15.05 -14.01 -6.61
C LEU A 292 -16.15 -14.82 -5.92
N SER A 293 -17.40 -14.73 -6.39
CA SER A 293 -18.52 -15.51 -5.83
C SER A 293 -18.34 -17.01 -6.03
N GLU A 294 -17.86 -17.44 -7.20
CA GLU A 294 -17.55 -18.85 -7.46
C GLU A 294 -16.26 -19.28 -6.76
N ILE A 295 -15.23 -18.43 -6.78
CA ILE A 295 -13.96 -18.70 -6.09
C ILE A 295 -14.19 -18.84 -4.57
N SER A 296 -14.99 -17.97 -3.96
CA SER A 296 -15.33 -18.03 -2.53
C SER A 296 -16.02 -19.35 -2.18
N LYS A 297 -17.05 -19.74 -2.94
CA LYS A 297 -17.74 -21.03 -2.73
C LYS A 297 -16.79 -22.22 -2.83
N LEU A 298 -15.89 -22.21 -3.80
CA LEU A 298 -14.87 -23.24 -3.98
C LEU A 298 -13.91 -23.28 -2.78
N CYS A 299 -13.37 -22.12 -2.38
CA CYS A 299 -12.48 -22.01 -1.22
C CYS A 299 -13.14 -22.53 0.06
N HIS A 300 -14.38 -22.12 0.32
CA HIS A 300 -15.14 -22.53 1.51
C HIS A 300 -15.47 -24.02 1.52
N TYR A 301 -15.73 -24.63 0.35
CA TYR A 301 -15.91 -26.09 0.25
C TYR A 301 -14.67 -26.88 0.72
N HIS A 302 -13.46 -26.36 0.47
CA HIS A 302 -12.21 -26.95 0.95
C HIS A 302 -11.75 -26.41 2.32
N GLU A 303 -12.56 -25.57 2.99
CA GLU A 303 -12.22 -24.88 4.24
C GLU A 303 -10.93 -24.04 4.13
N ILE A 304 -10.75 -23.34 3.01
CA ILE A 304 -9.62 -22.46 2.74
C ILE A 304 -10.12 -21.00 2.76
N PRO A 305 -9.51 -20.09 3.53
CA PRO A 305 -9.90 -18.68 3.49
C PRO A 305 -9.51 -18.01 2.17
N LEU A 306 -10.38 -17.13 1.68
CA LEU A 306 -10.14 -16.27 0.52
C LEU A 306 -9.71 -14.87 0.94
N ILE A 307 -8.50 -14.49 0.55
CA ILE A 307 -7.93 -13.14 0.71
C ILE A 307 -8.02 -12.43 -0.64
N VAL A 308 -8.62 -11.25 -0.67
CA VAL A 308 -8.71 -10.43 -1.88
C VAL A 308 -7.92 -9.15 -1.70
N ASP A 309 -6.95 -8.95 -2.58
CA ASP A 309 -6.35 -7.64 -2.82
C ASP A 309 -7.28 -6.84 -3.73
N GLU A 310 -8.11 -6.02 -3.08
CA GLU A 310 -9.07 -5.10 -3.70
C GLU A 310 -8.49 -3.68 -3.68
N ALA A 311 -7.15 -3.55 -3.83
CA ALA A 311 -6.46 -2.26 -3.84
C ALA A 311 -7.09 -1.24 -4.79
N HIS A 312 -7.61 -1.70 -5.92
CA HIS A 312 -8.19 -0.87 -6.99
C HIS A 312 -9.73 -0.88 -6.99
N GLY A 313 -10.37 -1.48 -5.99
CA GLY A 313 -11.82 -1.72 -5.98
C GLY A 313 -12.57 -1.15 -4.77
N ALA A 314 -12.01 -0.20 -4.02
CA ALA A 314 -12.67 0.35 -2.84
C ALA A 314 -14.00 1.08 -3.13
N HIS A 315 -14.25 1.48 -4.38
CA HIS A 315 -15.51 2.07 -4.84
C HIS A 315 -16.55 1.04 -5.29
N LEU A 316 -16.19 -0.24 -5.40
CA LEU A 316 -17.11 -1.29 -5.86
C LEU A 316 -18.27 -1.48 -4.88
N GLY A 317 -19.45 -1.79 -5.42
CA GLY A 317 -20.69 -1.94 -4.66
C GLY A 317 -21.40 -0.64 -4.27
N PHE A 318 -20.86 0.53 -4.59
CA PHE A 318 -21.45 1.84 -4.26
C PHE A 318 -22.25 2.49 -5.40
N HIS A 319 -22.49 1.77 -6.51
CA HIS A 319 -23.36 2.23 -7.59
C HIS A 319 -23.92 1.01 -8.36
N PRO A 320 -25.17 1.02 -8.88
CA PRO A 320 -25.77 -0.14 -9.55
C PRO A 320 -25.01 -0.65 -10.79
N GLN A 321 -24.25 0.23 -11.46
CA GLN A 321 -23.42 -0.13 -12.61
C GLN A 321 -21.99 -0.55 -12.23
N LEU A 322 -21.59 -0.36 -10.97
CA LEU A 322 -20.29 -0.84 -10.49
C LEU A 322 -20.40 -2.33 -10.11
N PRO A 323 -19.34 -3.13 -10.36
CA PRO A 323 -19.27 -4.50 -9.87
C PRO A 323 -19.48 -4.60 -8.35
N PHE A 324 -19.89 -5.78 -7.88
CA PHE A 324 -19.93 -6.09 -6.46
C PHE A 324 -18.52 -6.12 -5.85
N SER A 325 -18.39 -5.64 -4.61
CA SER A 325 -17.14 -5.70 -3.86
C SER A 325 -16.76 -7.14 -3.51
N ALA A 326 -15.49 -7.36 -3.12
CA ALA A 326 -14.99 -8.65 -2.69
C ALA A 326 -15.79 -9.23 -1.51
N LEU A 327 -16.17 -8.38 -0.55
CA LEU A 327 -16.97 -8.79 0.62
C LEU A 327 -18.38 -9.23 0.22
N GLN A 328 -19.03 -8.50 -0.69
CA GLN A 328 -20.36 -8.86 -1.23
C GLN A 328 -20.33 -10.20 -1.98
N GLN A 329 -19.16 -10.59 -2.49
CA GLN A 329 -18.92 -11.84 -3.19
C GLN A 329 -18.38 -12.97 -2.29
N GLY A 330 -18.30 -12.76 -0.97
CA GLY A 330 -17.94 -13.80 0.00
C GLY A 330 -16.45 -13.94 0.31
N ALA A 331 -15.62 -12.92 0.05
CA ALA A 331 -14.24 -12.91 0.53
C ALA A 331 -14.20 -12.86 2.07
N ASP A 332 -13.25 -13.58 2.68
CA ASP A 332 -13.03 -13.57 4.13
C ASP A 332 -12.21 -12.36 4.56
N LEU A 333 -11.24 -11.96 3.73
CA LEU A 333 -10.46 -10.74 3.90
C LEU A 333 -10.46 -9.93 2.60
N ALA A 334 -10.70 -8.62 2.70
CA ALA A 334 -10.54 -7.69 1.59
C ALA A 334 -9.65 -6.53 2.02
N VAL A 335 -8.59 -6.24 1.26
CA VAL A 335 -7.68 -5.13 1.54
C VAL A 335 -7.80 -4.09 0.44
N GLN A 336 -8.10 -2.84 0.81
CA GLN A 336 -8.47 -1.79 -0.12
C GLN A 336 -7.55 -0.58 -0.01
N SER A 337 -7.08 -0.04 -1.14
CA SER A 337 -6.36 1.24 -1.16
C SER A 337 -7.37 2.37 -1.25
N THR A 338 -7.88 2.82 -0.11
CA THR A 338 -8.85 3.93 -0.06
C THR A 338 -8.34 5.16 -0.80
N HIS A 339 -7.03 5.46 -0.73
CA HIS A 339 -6.44 6.62 -1.42
C HIS A 339 -6.34 6.50 -2.95
N LYS A 340 -6.49 5.30 -3.53
CA LYS A 340 -6.36 5.11 -4.99
C LYS A 340 -7.64 5.46 -5.73
N VAL A 341 -8.79 5.09 -5.16
CA VAL A 341 -10.08 5.17 -5.84
C VAL A 341 -11.16 5.91 -5.04
N LEU A 342 -10.90 6.17 -3.76
CA LEU A 342 -11.70 7.05 -2.90
C LEU A 342 -10.86 8.26 -2.48
N CYS A 343 -11.43 9.13 -1.64
CA CYS A 343 -10.88 10.47 -1.40
C CYS A 343 -10.03 10.59 -0.11
N SER A 344 -9.34 9.51 0.30
CA SER A 344 -8.42 9.57 1.45
C SER A 344 -6.98 9.91 1.02
N LEU A 345 -6.11 10.28 1.96
CA LEU A 345 -4.73 10.66 1.66
C LEU A 345 -3.87 9.46 1.25
N THR A 346 -2.93 9.65 0.33
CA THR A 346 -1.94 8.62 -0.07
C THR A 346 -1.34 7.94 1.15
N GLN A 347 -1.10 6.62 1.05
CA GLN A 347 -0.70 5.70 2.14
C GLN A 347 -1.84 5.22 3.03
N SER A 348 -3.00 5.87 3.06
CA SER A 348 -4.13 5.39 3.86
C SER A 348 -4.90 4.25 3.17
N SER A 349 -5.33 3.25 3.93
CA SER A 349 -5.99 2.04 3.44
C SER A 349 -6.92 1.44 4.51
N MET A 350 -7.77 0.48 4.12
CA MET A 350 -8.60 -0.30 5.04
C MET A 350 -8.40 -1.80 4.80
N LEU A 351 -8.43 -2.58 5.89
CA LEU A 351 -8.55 -4.03 5.87
C LEU A 351 -9.93 -4.40 6.42
N HIS A 352 -10.65 -5.26 5.70
CA HIS A 352 -11.97 -5.72 6.09
C HIS A 352 -11.95 -7.23 6.35
N LEU A 353 -12.60 -7.66 7.42
CA LEU A 353 -12.86 -9.05 7.75
C LEU A 353 -14.35 -9.37 7.59
N SER A 354 -14.65 -10.51 7.01
CA SER A 354 -15.98 -11.12 6.98
C SER A 354 -15.90 -12.60 7.35
N GLY A 355 -17.06 -13.19 7.66
CA GLY A 355 -17.13 -14.60 8.06
C GLY A 355 -16.42 -14.90 9.37
N ASN A 356 -16.07 -16.17 9.56
CA ASN A 356 -15.47 -16.72 10.78
C ASN A 356 -14.28 -17.66 10.55
N ILE A 357 -13.83 -17.84 9.29
CA ILE A 357 -12.72 -18.74 8.94
C ILE A 357 -11.38 -18.17 9.43
N VAL A 358 -11.21 -16.85 9.36
CA VAL A 358 -9.97 -16.17 9.75
C VAL A 358 -9.99 -15.72 11.21
N ASP A 359 -8.92 -16.01 11.95
CA ASP A 359 -8.74 -15.58 13.33
C ASP A 359 -8.44 -14.07 13.42
N ARG A 360 -9.45 -13.32 13.88
CA ARG A 360 -9.37 -11.88 14.18
C ARG A 360 -8.17 -11.51 15.05
N GLU A 361 -7.89 -12.24 16.12
CA GLU A 361 -6.83 -11.90 17.06
C GLU A 361 -5.43 -12.07 16.44
N ARG A 362 -5.29 -12.98 15.47
CA ARG A 362 -4.06 -13.09 14.68
C ARG A 362 -3.87 -11.89 13.76
N ILE A 363 -4.95 -11.39 13.14
CA ILE A 363 -4.90 -10.17 12.32
C ILE A 363 -4.45 -8.98 13.18
N CYS A 364 -5.08 -8.76 14.34
CA CYS A 364 -4.69 -7.67 15.26
C CYS A 364 -3.21 -7.72 15.64
N ARG A 365 -2.69 -8.90 16.01
CA ARG A 365 -1.26 -9.09 16.34
C ARG A 365 -0.32 -8.82 15.16
N CYS A 366 -0.71 -9.22 13.95
CA CYS A 366 0.08 -8.94 12.75
C CYS A 366 0.09 -7.44 12.43
N LEU A 367 -1.06 -6.77 12.51
CA LEU A 367 -1.15 -5.32 12.32
C LEU A 367 -0.31 -4.54 13.34
N GLN A 368 -0.29 -4.97 14.60
CA GLN A 368 0.57 -4.38 15.63
C GLN A 368 2.06 -4.55 15.34
N THR A 369 2.45 -5.61 14.64
CA THR A 369 3.84 -5.86 14.25
C THR A 369 4.27 -5.01 13.05
N LEU A 370 3.35 -4.75 12.13
CA LEU A 370 3.64 -4.17 10.81
C LEU A 370 3.43 -2.65 10.75
N GLN A 371 2.52 -2.12 11.55
CA GLN A 371 2.21 -0.69 11.56
C GLN A 371 3.09 0.09 12.55
N SER A 372 3.16 1.41 12.36
CA SER A 372 3.92 2.32 13.24
C SER A 372 3.31 2.40 14.64
N THR A 373 4.14 2.36 15.69
CA THR A 373 3.71 2.68 17.07
C THR A 373 3.34 4.14 17.28
N SER A 374 3.40 4.96 16.23
CA SER A 374 2.95 6.36 16.21
C SER A 374 2.22 6.60 14.89
N PRO A 375 0.97 6.11 14.75
CA PRO A 375 0.20 6.25 13.52
C PRO A 375 -0.17 7.71 13.26
N SER A 376 -0.20 8.11 11.98
CA SER A 376 -0.59 9.48 11.62
C SER A 376 -2.10 9.67 11.76
N ASN A 377 -2.50 10.54 12.69
CA ASN A 377 -3.90 10.93 12.86
C ASN A 377 -4.47 11.65 11.62
N LEU A 378 -3.63 12.28 10.80
CA LEU A 378 -4.05 12.86 9.52
C LEU A 378 -4.52 11.78 8.55
N LEU A 379 -3.77 10.68 8.44
CA LEU A 379 -4.16 9.54 7.60
C LEU A 379 -5.43 8.87 8.12
N LEU A 380 -5.51 8.62 9.43
CA LEU A 380 -6.70 8.02 10.06
C LEU A 380 -7.95 8.91 9.89
N ALA A 381 -7.83 10.22 10.10
CA ALA A 381 -8.93 11.16 9.91
C ALA A 381 -9.35 11.26 8.44
N SER A 382 -8.41 11.12 7.49
CA SER A 382 -8.75 11.08 6.06
C SER A 382 -9.56 9.84 5.67
N LEU A 383 -9.31 8.70 6.31
CA LEU A 383 -10.11 7.48 6.13
C LEU A 383 -11.52 7.66 6.69
N ASP A 384 -11.63 8.25 7.87
CA ASP A 384 -12.92 8.55 8.51
C ASP A 384 -13.75 9.52 7.66
N ALA A 385 -13.11 10.57 7.12
CA ALA A 385 -13.72 11.54 6.21
C ALA A 385 -14.16 10.90 4.89
N ALA A 386 -13.32 10.12 4.23
CA ALA A 386 -13.64 9.48 2.94
C ALA A 386 -14.83 8.51 3.08
N ARG A 387 -14.87 7.74 4.17
CA ARG A 387 -16.00 6.87 4.51
C ARG A 387 -17.28 7.68 4.75
N ALA A 388 -17.21 8.79 5.48
CA ALA A 388 -18.38 9.62 5.73
C ALA A 388 -18.92 10.25 4.44
N GLN A 389 -18.03 10.71 3.56
CA GLN A 389 -18.38 11.25 2.25
C GLN A 389 -19.20 10.24 1.42
N LEU A 390 -18.80 8.97 1.38
CA LEU A 390 -19.55 7.90 0.71
C LEU A 390 -20.97 7.73 1.30
N ASN A 391 -21.13 7.95 2.59
CA ASN A 391 -22.42 7.80 3.28
C ASN A 391 -23.32 9.05 3.17
N GLU A 392 -22.81 10.20 2.72
CA GLU A 392 -23.61 11.42 2.57
C GLU A 392 -24.62 11.31 1.43
N ASN A 393 -24.21 10.77 0.27
CA ASN A 393 -25.05 10.61 -0.92
C ASN A 393 -24.82 9.26 -1.61
N PRO A 394 -25.16 8.13 -0.95
CA PRO A 394 -24.78 6.79 -1.39
C PRO A 394 -25.29 6.45 -2.80
N GLU A 395 -26.48 6.91 -3.17
CA GLU A 395 -27.11 6.60 -4.47
C GLU A 395 -26.64 7.51 -5.62
N ALA A 396 -25.93 8.60 -5.31
CA ALA A 396 -25.62 9.65 -6.29
C ALA A 396 -24.12 9.95 -6.43
N ILE A 397 -23.30 9.57 -5.45
CA ILE A 397 -21.91 10.02 -5.37
C ILE A 397 -21.08 9.64 -6.60
N PHE A 398 -21.36 8.50 -7.24
CA PHE A 398 -20.66 8.05 -8.44
C PHE A 398 -21.36 8.41 -9.77
N ASN A 399 -22.56 8.99 -9.76
CA ASN A 399 -23.34 9.20 -11.00
C ASN A 399 -22.59 10.06 -12.01
N GLU A 400 -22.04 11.19 -11.58
CA GLU A 400 -21.28 12.08 -12.47
C GLU A 400 -20.02 11.39 -13.03
N ALA A 401 -19.27 10.66 -12.20
CA ALA A 401 -18.10 9.91 -12.65
C ALA A 401 -18.48 8.82 -13.67
N MET A 402 -19.60 8.13 -13.45
CA MET A 402 -20.14 7.13 -14.38
C MET A 402 -20.58 7.73 -15.71
N ASP A 403 -21.26 8.87 -15.68
CA ASP A 403 -21.67 9.62 -16.88
C ASP A 403 -20.45 10.08 -17.67
N LEU A 404 -19.44 10.65 -17.00
CA LEU A 404 -18.20 11.09 -17.63
C LEU A 404 -17.40 9.93 -18.24
N ALA A 405 -17.32 8.79 -17.55
CA ALA A 405 -16.65 7.59 -18.07
C ALA A 405 -17.37 7.05 -19.31
N THR A 406 -18.70 7.00 -19.28
CA THR A 406 -19.54 6.55 -20.40
C THR A 406 -19.43 7.50 -21.60
N GLU A 407 -19.52 8.81 -21.35
CA GLU A 407 -19.34 9.85 -22.37
C GLU A 407 -17.96 9.73 -23.04
N SER A 408 -16.90 9.58 -22.24
CA SER A 408 -15.53 9.40 -22.73
C SER A 408 -15.43 8.20 -23.65
N LYS A 409 -15.93 7.04 -23.20
CA LYS A 409 -15.88 5.79 -23.96
C LYS A 409 -16.63 5.91 -25.29
N ASN A 410 -17.80 6.53 -25.30
CA ASN A 410 -18.62 6.74 -26.50
C ASN A 410 -17.95 7.68 -27.50
N HIS A 411 -17.35 8.77 -27.04
CA HIS A 411 -16.64 9.70 -27.93
C HIS A 411 -15.37 9.07 -28.51
N ILE A 412 -14.60 8.36 -27.69
CA ILE A 412 -13.29 7.81 -28.08
C ILE A 412 -13.44 6.59 -28.99
N LYS A 413 -14.47 5.76 -28.80
CA LYS A 413 -14.77 4.60 -29.67
C LYS A 413 -14.89 4.96 -31.15
N ASN A 414 -15.30 6.20 -31.46
CA ASN A 414 -15.49 6.68 -32.82
C ASN A 414 -14.22 7.32 -33.43
N ILE A 415 -13.11 7.38 -32.69
CA ILE A 415 -11.85 7.95 -33.18
C ILE A 415 -11.11 6.89 -34.01
N PRO A 416 -10.78 7.15 -35.29
CA PRO A 416 -10.09 6.18 -36.13
C PRO A 416 -8.75 5.71 -35.54
N GLY A 417 -8.50 4.40 -35.59
CA GLY A 417 -7.26 3.79 -35.11
C GLY A 417 -7.12 3.65 -33.59
N ILE A 418 -8.14 4.04 -32.82
CA ILE A 418 -8.16 3.83 -31.37
C ILE A 418 -8.98 2.59 -31.04
N SER A 419 -8.38 1.66 -30.30
CA SER A 419 -9.09 0.51 -29.73
C SER A 419 -9.58 0.86 -28.33
N VAL A 420 -10.75 0.35 -27.93
CA VAL A 420 -11.31 0.56 -26.59
C VAL A 420 -11.45 -0.79 -25.90
N LEU A 421 -10.89 -0.92 -24.69
CA LEU A 421 -11.00 -2.17 -23.94
C LEU A 421 -12.45 -2.38 -23.47
N ASP A 422 -12.96 -3.58 -23.71
CA ASP A 422 -14.30 -3.98 -23.29
C ASP A 422 -14.33 -5.47 -22.90
N SER A 423 -15.47 -5.91 -22.37
CA SER A 423 -15.65 -7.27 -21.86
C SER A 423 -15.45 -8.36 -22.93
N SER A 424 -15.57 -8.04 -24.22
CA SER A 424 -15.32 -9.02 -25.29
C SER A 424 -13.84 -9.42 -25.39
N SER A 425 -12.95 -8.58 -24.88
CA SER A 425 -11.52 -8.87 -24.80
C SER A 425 -11.16 -9.87 -23.69
N PHE A 426 -12.08 -10.14 -22.76
CA PHE A 426 -11.88 -10.98 -21.60
C PHE A 426 -13.15 -11.82 -21.31
N PRO A 427 -13.51 -12.78 -22.20
CA PRO A 427 -14.82 -13.45 -22.17
C PRO A 427 -15.05 -14.34 -20.95
N ASN A 428 -13.97 -14.81 -20.29
CA ASN A 428 -14.07 -15.62 -19.07
C ASN A 428 -14.28 -14.79 -17.79
N PHE A 429 -14.31 -13.46 -17.91
CA PHE A 429 -14.45 -12.55 -16.78
C PHE A 429 -15.83 -11.88 -16.80
N PRO A 430 -16.49 -11.76 -15.64
CA PRO A 430 -17.86 -11.25 -15.58
C PRO A 430 -17.97 -9.78 -16.02
N VAL A 431 -16.97 -8.96 -15.67
CA VAL A 431 -17.06 -7.50 -15.84
C VAL A 431 -15.67 -6.84 -15.82
N ILE A 432 -15.57 -5.74 -16.57
CA ILE A 432 -14.49 -4.74 -16.44
C ILE A 432 -15.09 -3.51 -15.79
N GLU A 433 -14.50 -3.04 -14.69
CA GLU A 433 -15.03 -1.92 -13.91
C GLU A 433 -15.04 -0.63 -14.75
N PRO A 434 -16.17 0.07 -14.85
CA PRO A 434 -16.40 1.10 -15.86
C PRO A 434 -15.60 2.39 -15.64
N LEU A 435 -15.05 2.62 -14.44
CA LEU A 435 -14.24 3.80 -14.13
C LEU A 435 -12.75 3.59 -14.47
N ARG A 436 -12.36 2.39 -14.93
CA ARG A 436 -11.08 2.16 -15.60
C ARG A 436 -11.28 2.20 -17.12
N LEU A 437 -10.73 3.24 -17.75
CA LEU A 437 -10.78 3.38 -19.20
C LEU A 437 -9.42 2.99 -19.79
N THR A 438 -9.39 1.99 -20.68
CA THR A 438 -8.16 1.57 -21.35
C THR A 438 -8.30 1.72 -22.85
N PHE A 439 -7.36 2.44 -23.47
CA PHE A 439 -7.36 2.74 -24.89
C PHE A 439 -6.08 2.25 -25.56
N GLY A 440 -6.25 1.61 -26.70
CA GLY A 440 -5.18 1.01 -27.50
C GLY A 440 -4.78 1.89 -28.68
N PHE A 441 -3.48 2.06 -28.87
CA PHE A 441 -2.91 2.93 -29.91
C PHE A 441 -2.16 2.17 -31.01
N TRP A 442 -2.00 0.85 -30.87
CA TRP A 442 -1.21 0.03 -31.80
C TRP A 442 -1.74 0.01 -33.24
N GLN A 443 -3.04 0.30 -33.46
CA GLN A 443 -3.57 0.39 -34.83
C GLN A 443 -3.10 1.67 -35.55
N LEU A 444 -2.65 2.69 -34.80
CA LEU A 444 -1.98 3.87 -35.34
C LEU A 444 -0.48 3.64 -35.58
N GLY A 445 0.04 2.45 -35.26
CA GLY A 445 1.47 2.17 -35.27
C GLY A 445 2.23 2.77 -34.09
N LEU A 446 1.52 3.22 -33.05
CA LEU A 446 2.11 3.78 -31.83
C LEU A 446 2.10 2.77 -30.68
N SER A 447 3.16 2.79 -29.89
CA SER A 447 3.15 2.23 -28.54
C SER A 447 2.34 3.11 -27.58
N GLY A 448 1.93 2.54 -26.44
CA GLY A 448 1.30 3.32 -25.38
C GLY A 448 2.24 4.40 -24.82
N TYR A 449 3.54 4.16 -24.80
CA TYR A 449 4.56 5.12 -24.36
C TYR A 449 4.65 6.34 -25.28
N GLU A 450 4.68 6.13 -26.59
CA GLU A 450 4.70 7.23 -27.57
C GLU A 450 3.40 8.05 -27.49
N ALA A 451 2.25 7.37 -27.38
CA ALA A 451 0.97 8.03 -27.23
C ALA A 451 0.88 8.85 -25.93
N ASP A 452 1.40 8.34 -24.80
CA ASP A 452 1.46 9.05 -23.52
C ASP A 452 2.30 10.33 -23.63
N GLU A 453 3.46 10.26 -24.28
CA GLU A 453 4.33 11.41 -24.52
C GLU A 453 3.64 12.50 -25.35
N MET A 454 2.91 12.12 -26.40
CA MET A 454 2.13 13.05 -27.21
C MET A 454 1.01 13.71 -26.40
N LEU A 455 0.23 12.91 -25.66
CA LEU A 455 -0.86 13.39 -24.80
C LEU A 455 -0.35 14.37 -23.74
N TYR A 456 0.82 14.10 -23.14
CA TYR A 456 1.45 14.99 -22.18
C TYR A 456 1.91 16.30 -22.82
N ARG A 457 2.67 16.23 -23.91
CA ARG A 457 3.25 17.43 -24.56
C ARG A 457 2.22 18.38 -25.12
N GLU A 458 1.17 17.84 -25.73
CA GLU A 458 0.19 18.63 -26.48
C GLU A 458 -0.96 19.12 -25.60
N GLN A 459 -1.34 18.34 -24.59
CA GLN A 459 -2.55 18.59 -23.80
C GLN A 459 -2.34 18.50 -22.29
N MET A 460 -1.11 18.29 -21.80
CA MET A 460 -0.79 18.14 -20.37
C MET A 460 -1.67 17.09 -19.69
N ILE A 461 -1.93 15.98 -20.37
CA ILE A 461 -2.67 14.84 -19.84
C ILE A 461 -1.67 13.93 -19.13
N ILE A 462 -1.96 13.59 -17.88
CA ILE A 462 -1.15 12.66 -17.09
C ILE A 462 -1.95 11.37 -16.95
N CYS A 463 -1.38 10.28 -17.46
CA CYS A 463 -2.02 8.98 -17.49
C CYS A 463 -1.71 8.17 -16.22
N GLU A 464 -2.56 7.18 -15.93
CA GLU A 464 -2.45 6.38 -14.71
C GLU A 464 -1.54 5.15 -14.89
N LEU A 465 -1.68 4.43 -16.01
CA LEU A 465 -0.80 3.31 -16.36
C LEU A 465 -0.55 3.30 -17.86
N VAL A 466 0.72 3.15 -18.24
CA VAL A 466 1.17 3.13 -19.63
C VAL A 466 1.77 1.77 -19.91
N GLY A 467 1.18 1.03 -20.84
CA GLY A 467 1.65 -0.26 -21.33
C GLY A 467 2.25 -0.15 -22.73
N ILE A 468 2.74 -1.29 -23.26
CA ILE A 468 3.36 -1.32 -24.59
C ILE A 468 2.35 -0.94 -25.67
N ARG A 469 1.10 -1.38 -25.53
CA ARG A 469 0.05 -1.21 -26.54
C ARG A 469 -1.05 -0.22 -26.16
N SER A 470 -1.29 -0.05 -24.87
CA SER A 470 -2.43 0.71 -24.36
C SER A 470 -2.07 1.62 -23.22
N ILE A 471 -2.93 2.60 -22.99
CA ILE A 471 -2.89 3.49 -21.83
C ILE A 471 -4.19 3.30 -21.04
N THR A 472 -4.07 3.18 -19.71
CA THR A 472 -5.20 3.15 -18.78
C THR A 472 -5.32 4.47 -18.03
N PHE A 473 -6.55 4.93 -17.91
CA PHE A 473 -6.98 6.12 -17.21
C PHE A 473 -7.94 5.75 -16.10
N ALA A 474 -7.85 6.44 -14.97
CA ALA A 474 -8.78 6.29 -13.85
C ALA A 474 -9.71 7.50 -13.80
N VAL A 475 -11.02 7.25 -13.92
CA VAL A 475 -12.06 8.25 -13.64
C VAL A 475 -12.40 8.16 -12.15
N ASN A 476 -12.40 9.29 -11.47
CA ASN A 476 -12.65 9.36 -10.02
C ASN A 476 -13.64 10.50 -9.70
N LEU A 477 -14.03 10.62 -8.43
CA LEU A 477 -14.98 11.62 -7.94
C LEU A 477 -14.55 13.08 -8.20
N GLY A 478 -13.25 13.34 -8.41
CA GLY A 478 -12.73 14.66 -8.75
C GLY A 478 -12.56 14.90 -10.24
N THR A 479 -12.91 13.94 -11.10
CA THR A 479 -12.82 14.09 -12.55
C THR A 479 -13.94 15.00 -13.03
N CYS A 480 -13.61 16.02 -13.83
CA CYS A 480 -14.59 16.96 -14.36
C CYS A 480 -14.70 16.89 -15.88
N ARG A 481 -15.75 17.52 -16.42
CA ARG A 481 -16.01 17.58 -17.87
C ARG A 481 -14.86 18.18 -18.69
N GLU A 482 -14.14 19.15 -18.14
CA GLU A 482 -12.97 19.75 -18.81
C GLU A 482 -11.85 18.72 -19.00
N HIS A 483 -11.58 17.88 -18.00
CA HIS A 483 -10.61 16.79 -18.12
C HIS A 483 -10.98 15.81 -19.23
N ILE A 484 -12.27 15.43 -19.32
CA ILE A 484 -12.77 14.55 -20.38
C ILE A 484 -12.64 15.19 -21.76
N GLN A 485 -12.99 16.47 -21.89
CA GLN A 485 -12.86 17.20 -23.16
C GLN A 485 -11.40 17.27 -23.63
N ARG A 486 -10.47 17.55 -22.71
CA ARG A 486 -9.02 17.53 -23.00
C ARG A 486 -8.56 16.15 -23.41
N LEU A 487 -8.98 15.09 -22.71
CA LEU A 487 -8.64 13.71 -23.07
C LEU A 487 -9.12 13.33 -24.48
N VAL A 488 -10.41 13.57 -24.77
CA VAL A 488 -10.99 13.28 -26.09
C VAL A 488 -10.29 14.09 -27.18
N SER A 489 -10.02 15.38 -26.95
CA SER A 489 -9.31 16.23 -27.89
C SER A 489 -7.88 15.76 -28.13
N GLY A 490 -7.16 15.40 -27.07
CA GLY A 490 -5.80 14.87 -27.15
C GLY A 490 -5.72 13.59 -27.96
N ILE A 491 -6.60 12.61 -27.68
CA ILE A 491 -6.63 11.34 -28.43
C ILE A 491 -6.99 11.58 -29.91
N LYS A 492 -7.92 12.50 -30.21
CA LYS A 492 -8.22 12.90 -31.59
C LYS A 492 -7.00 13.49 -32.29
N HIS A 493 -6.24 14.32 -31.58
CA HIS A 493 -5.03 14.91 -32.13
C HIS A 493 -3.98 13.84 -32.44
N VAL A 494 -3.69 12.94 -31.49
CA VAL A 494 -2.79 11.80 -31.66
C VAL A 494 -3.18 10.96 -32.89
N SER A 495 -4.46 10.63 -33.02
CA SER A 495 -4.99 9.90 -34.18
C SER A 495 -4.77 10.67 -35.49
N SER A 496 -5.17 11.94 -35.58
CA SER A 496 -5.04 12.73 -36.81
C SER A 496 -3.58 12.94 -37.24
N THR A 497 -2.68 13.21 -36.29
CA THR A 497 -1.24 13.40 -36.54
C THR A 497 -0.62 12.11 -37.07
N SER A 498 -0.90 10.97 -36.43
CA SER A 498 -0.32 9.68 -36.82
C SER A 498 -0.81 9.20 -38.19
N LEU A 499 -2.10 9.41 -38.48
CA LEU A 499 -2.68 9.08 -39.79
C LEU A 499 -2.11 9.94 -40.92
N SER A 500 -1.81 11.22 -40.64
CA SER A 500 -1.24 12.16 -41.63
C SER A 500 0.21 11.84 -42.00
N VAL A 501 0.97 11.25 -41.08
CA VAL A 501 2.38 10.87 -41.30
C VAL A 501 2.51 9.58 -42.13
N GLY A 502 1.42 8.85 -42.37
CA GLY A 502 1.43 7.67 -43.24
C GLY A 502 2.18 6.47 -42.65
N ASN A 503 2.38 6.42 -41.32
CA ASN A 503 3.09 5.36 -40.59
C ASN A 503 2.38 4.00 -40.58
N PHE A 504 1.47 3.75 -41.52
CA PHE A 504 0.68 2.51 -41.64
C PHE A 504 1.48 1.24 -41.93
N LEU A 505 2.81 1.32 -42.13
CA LEU A 505 3.63 0.22 -42.67
C LEU A 505 4.62 -0.42 -41.70
N LYS A 506 4.59 -0.09 -40.42
CA LYS A 506 5.14 -0.99 -39.40
C LYS A 506 4.05 -1.20 -38.35
N ARG A 507 3.24 -2.25 -38.51
CA ARG A 507 2.72 -2.92 -37.31
C ARG A 507 3.94 -3.11 -36.45
N VAL A 508 3.98 -2.48 -35.29
CA VAL A 508 5.06 -2.77 -34.37
C VAL A 508 4.81 -4.21 -33.93
N GLU A 509 5.46 -5.15 -34.62
CA GLU A 509 5.64 -6.51 -34.16
C GLU A 509 6.58 -6.43 -32.96
N HIS A 510 6.08 -5.87 -31.85
CA HIS A 510 6.58 -6.31 -30.57
C HIS A 510 6.17 -7.78 -30.51
N SER A 511 7.15 -8.67 -30.71
CA SER A 511 7.01 -10.08 -30.39
C SER A 511 6.31 -10.13 -29.05
N ALA A 512 5.11 -10.71 -29.01
CA ALA A 512 4.34 -10.79 -27.78
C ALA A 512 5.26 -11.43 -26.73
N LEU A 513 5.75 -10.62 -25.79
CA LEU A 513 6.51 -11.13 -24.66
C LEU A 513 5.48 -11.70 -23.71
N VAL A 514 4.95 -12.87 -24.08
CA VAL A 514 3.94 -13.60 -23.33
C VAL A 514 4.45 -13.75 -21.89
N PRO A 515 3.60 -13.53 -20.87
CA PRO A 515 3.99 -13.69 -19.48
C PRO A 515 4.69 -15.04 -19.24
N PHE A 516 5.79 -15.01 -18.49
CA PHE A 516 6.63 -16.18 -18.19
C PHE A 516 5.78 -17.32 -17.64
N THR A 517 5.61 -18.36 -18.43
CA THR A 517 5.01 -19.62 -17.98
C THR A 517 6.07 -20.60 -17.46
N ASP A 518 7.33 -20.35 -17.82
CA ASP A 518 8.54 -21.07 -17.42
C ASP A 518 9.03 -20.65 -16.03
N ILE A 519 8.16 -20.80 -15.03
CA ILE A 519 8.50 -20.48 -13.63
C ILE A 519 9.04 -21.72 -12.95
N ASN A 520 10.28 -21.65 -12.48
CA ASN A 520 10.89 -22.69 -11.67
C ASN A 520 11.34 -22.11 -10.33
N ILE A 521 10.74 -22.59 -9.24
CA ILE A 521 11.02 -22.13 -7.88
C ILE A 521 12.05 -23.09 -7.27
N SER A 522 13.26 -22.60 -7.03
CA SER A 522 14.32 -23.37 -6.38
C SER A 522 14.39 -23.14 -4.88
N LEU A 523 14.08 -21.92 -4.43
CA LEU A 523 13.94 -21.55 -3.02
C LEU A 523 12.62 -20.81 -2.84
N ASN A 524 11.99 -20.95 -1.68
CA ASN A 524 10.85 -20.07 -1.38
C ASN A 524 11.34 -18.62 -1.15
N PRO A 525 10.46 -17.60 -1.25
CA PRO A 525 10.86 -16.20 -1.14
C PRO A 525 11.64 -15.86 0.13
N ARG A 526 11.28 -16.47 1.28
CA ARG A 526 11.97 -16.25 2.55
C ARG A 526 13.39 -16.81 2.52
N GLU A 527 13.56 -18.05 2.07
CA GLU A 527 14.87 -18.70 1.98
C GLU A 527 15.81 -17.91 1.06
N ALA A 528 15.31 -17.50 -0.10
CA ALA A 528 16.07 -16.67 -1.02
C ALA A 528 16.44 -15.31 -0.40
N PHE A 529 15.50 -14.67 0.30
CA PHE A 529 15.75 -13.41 0.98
C PHE A 529 16.87 -13.50 2.04
N PHE A 530 16.95 -14.60 2.80
CA PHE A 530 17.98 -14.78 3.84
C PHE A 530 19.24 -15.53 3.39
N SER A 531 19.25 -16.08 2.18
CA SER A 531 20.43 -16.74 1.61
C SER A 531 21.62 -15.78 1.43
N SER A 532 22.83 -16.37 1.43
CA SER A 532 24.04 -15.70 0.95
C SER A 532 23.86 -15.30 -0.51
N LYS A 533 24.39 -14.14 -0.88
CA LYS A 533 24.18 -13.53 -2.20
C LYS A 533 25.49 -13.00 -2.76
N ARG A 534 25.61 -13.07 -4.09
CA ARG A 534 26.70 -12.41 -4.82
C ARG A 534 26.19 -11.79 -6.11
N LYS A 535 26.89 -10.74 -6.54
CA LYS A 535 26.61 -10.03 -7.78
C LYS A 535 27.36 -10.71 -8.94
N VAL A 536 26.68 -10.92 -10.06
CA VAL A 536 27.22 -11.52 -11.29
C VAL A 536 26.90 -10.68 -12.51
N GLY A 537 27.66 -10.87 -13.59
CA GLY A 537 27.29 -10.29 -14.89
C GLY A 537 25.96 -10.86 -15.37
N ILE A 538 25.17 -10.06 -16.10
CA ILE A 538 23.83 -10.48 -16.55
C ILE A 538 23.87 -11.73 -17.45
N SER A 539 24.93 -11.90 -18.24
CA SER A 539 25.12 -13.09 -19.07
C SER A 539 25.44 -14.35 -18.24
N GLU A 540 25.99 -14.19 -17.04
CA GLU A 540 26.34 -15.29 -16.12
C GLU A 540 25.18 -15.69 -15.20
N SER A 541 24.10 -14.91 -15.17
CA SER A 541 22.97 -15.13 -14.26
C SER A 541 21.96 -16.16 -14.78
N LEU A 542 21.99 -16.48 -16.07
CA LEU A 542 21.05 -17.43 -16.68
C LEU A 542 21.14 -18.80 -15.99
N GLY A 543 20.00 -19.35 -15.60
CA GLY A 543 19.90 -20.62 -14.88
C GLY A 543 20.34 -20.57 -13.41
N LYS A 544 20.68 -19.39 -12.87
CA LYS A 544 20.98 -19.19 -11.45
C LYS A 544 19.72 -18.82 -10.67
N ILE A 545 19.78 -19.02 -9.35
CA ILE A 545 18.69 -18.66 -8.45
C ILE A 545 18.73 -17.15 -8.24
N CYS A 546 17.64 -16.47 -8.56
CA CYS A 546 17.53 -15.03 -8.41
C CYS A 546 17.62 -14.62 -6.93
N GLY A 547 18.45 -13.62 -6.64
CA GLY A 547 18.59 -13.04 -5.30
C GLY A 547 17.89 -11.70 -5.13
N GLU A 548 17.22 -11.20 -6.18
CA GLU A 548 16.64 -9.86 -6.26
C GLU A 548 15.17 -9.88 -6.68
N LEU A 549 14.44 -8.87 -6.23
CA LEU A 549 13.05 -8.66 -6.58
C LEU A 549 12.99 -7.50 -7.57
N ILE A 550 12.86 -7.82 -8.86
CA ILE A 550 12.92 -6.83 -9.94
C ILE A 550 11.54 -6.63 -10.54
N CYS A 551 11.03 -5.40 -10.45
CA CYS A 551 9.69 -5.04 -10.87
C CYS A 551 9.69 -3.79 -11.76
N PRO A 552 9.06 -3.82 -12.93
CA PRO A 552 8.57 -2.62 -13.59
C PRO A 552 7.51 -1.92 -12.75
N TYR A 553 7.57 -0.60 -12.64
CA TYR A 553 6.62 0.21 -11.88
C TYR A 553 6.23 1.50 -12.62
N PRO A 554 4.92 1.85 -12.67
CA PRO A 554 3.76 1.05 -12.25
C PRO A 554 3.54 -0.18 -13.18
N PRO A 555 2.83 -1.24 -12.75
CA PRO A 555 2.06 -1.37 -11.50
C PRO A 555 2.80 -2.06 -10.34
N GLY A 556 4.08 -2.45 -10.50
CA GLY A 556 4.82 -3.16 -9.44
C GLY A 556 4.61 -4.66 -9.42
N ILE A 557 4.36 -5.26 -10.59
CA ILE A 557 4.31 -6.71 -10.80
C ILE A 557 5.74 -7.22 -10.97
N PRO A 558 6.22 -8.17 -10.15
CA PRO A 558 7.56 -8.70 -10.27
C PRO A 558 7.79 -9.50 -11.55
N VAL A 559 8.84 -9.15 -12.29
CA VAL A 559 9.37 -9.99 -13.37
C VAL A 559 10.27 -11.06 -12.77
N MET A 560 11.20 -10.65 -11.90
CA MET A 560 12.04 -11.58 -11.16
C MET A 560 11.69 -11.60 -9.68
N ILE A 561 11.51 -12.79 -9.13
CA ILE A 561 11.25 -13.00 -7.69
C ILE A 561 12.44 -13.77 -7.09
N PRO A 562 12.95 -13.36 -5.91
CA PRO A 562 13.98 -14.10 -5.22
C PRO A 562 13.59 -15.56 -5.00
N GLY A 563 14.47 -16.48 -5.37
CA GLY A 563 14.27 -17.92 -5.25
C GLY A 563 13.81 -18.62 -6.53
N GLU A 564 13.36 -17.87 -7.53
CA GLU A 564 13.11 -18.40 -8.86
C GLU A 564 14.41 -18.54 -9.67
N ILE A 565 14.44 -19.49 -10.61
CA ILE A 565 15.52 -19.61 -11.58
C ILE A 565 15.39 -18.51 -12.64
N ILE A 566 16.47 -17.77 -12.87
CA ILE A 566 16.53 -16.73 -13.91
C ILE A 566 16.47 -17.39 -15.29
N THR A 567 15.47 -17.02 -16.09
CA THR A 567 15.28 -17.51 -17.45
C THR A 567 15.64 -16.44 -18.49
N GLU A 568 15.91 -16.88 -19.72
CA GLU A 568 16.24 -16.00 -20.84
C GLU A 568 15.08 -15.03 -21.14
N ARG A 569 13.85 -15.55 -21.15
CA ARG A 569 12.64 -14.75 -21.35
C ARG A 569 12.52 -13.62 -20.33
N ALA A 570 12.76 -13.90 -19.04
CA ALA A 570 12.67 -12.89 -17.99
C ALA A 570 13.69 -11.76 -18.21
N LEU A 571 14.89 -12.09 -18.67
CA LEU A 571 15.91 -11.11 -19.04
C LEU A 571 15.50 -10.30 -20.27
N ASP A 572 15.06 -10.96 -21.33
CA ASP A 572 14.64 -10.31 -22.59
C ASP A 572 13.52 -9.31 -22.36
N TYR A 573 12.55 -9.64 -21.51
CA TYR A 573 11.47 -8.74 -21.16
C TYR A 573 11.94 -7.51 -20.38
N LEU A 574 12.82 -7.68 -19.38
CA LEU A 574 13.39 -6.54 -18.67
C LEU A 574 14.20 -5.65 -19.61
N PHE A 575 14.95 -6.24 -20.55
CA PHE A 575 15.66 -5.47 -21.57
C PHE A 575 14.71 -4.75 -22.52
N CYS A 576 13.58 -5.37 -22.90
CA CYS A 576 12.56 -4.74 -23.71
C CYS A 576 11.97 -3.51 -23.00
N ILE A 577 11.52 -3.66 -21.75
CA ILE A 577 10.97 -2.55 -20.95
C ILE A 577 12.00 -1.43 -20.84
N ARG A 578 13.26 -1.76 -20.54
CA ARG A 578 14.32 -0.76 -20.43
C ARG A 578 14.57 -0.03 -21.75
N SER A 579 14.57 -0.74 -22.88
CA SER A 579 14.77 -0.12 -24.20
C SER A 579 13.60 0.80 -24.56
N SER A 580 12.36 0.34 -24.39
CA SER A 580 11.15 1.15 -24.63
C SER A 580 11.07 2.36 -23.71
N SER A 581 11.52 2.25 -22.46
CA SER A 581 11.60 3.39 -21.52
C SER A 581 12.61 4.47 -21.93
N ARG A 582 13.61 4.12 -22.77
CA ARG A 582 14.65 5.03 -23.28
C ARG A 582 14.32 5.63 -24.65
N GLU A 583 13.41 5.01 -25.40
CA GLU A 583 12.93 5.53 -26.68
C GLU A 583 11.95 6.71 -26.49
N ALA A 584 11.42 6.92 -25.28
CA ALA A 584 10.82 8.19 -24.89
C ALA A 584 11.82 9.32 -25.15
N THR A 585 11.44 10.30 -25.97
CA THR A 585 12.39 11.31 -26.46
C THR A 585 12.87 12.26 -25.36
N ASP A 586 12.24 12.21 -24.17
CA ASP A 586 12.72 12.78 -22.94
C ASP A 586 12.69 11.73 -21.80
N PRO A 587 13.86 11.27 -21.29
CA PRO A 587 13.94 10.31 -20.19
C PRO A 587 13.28 10.78 -18.89
N SER A 588 13.06 12.08 -18.72
CA SER A 588 12.32 12.63 -17.56
C SER A 588 10.80 12.46 -17.67
N LEU A 589 10.29 12.12 -18.85
CA LEU A 589 8.88 11.84 -19.14
C LEU A 589 8.56 10.33 -19.13
N SER A 590 9.57 9.46 -18.97
CA SER A 590 9.34 8.01 -18.91
C SER A 590 8.54 7.67 -17.66
N SER A 591 7.30 7.20 -17.84
CA SER A 591 6.38 6.86 -16.75
C SER A 591 6.61 5.48 -16.14
N THR A 592 7.51 4.66 -16.72
CA THR A 592 7.84 3.31 -16.24
C THR A 592 9.30 3.19 -15.83
N PHE A 593 9.54 2.72 -14.61
CA PHE A 593 10.87 2.51 -14.04
C PHE A 593 11.07 1.06 -13.61
N ILE A 594 12.29 0.55 -13.73
CA ILE A 594 12.67 -0.73 -13.13
C ILE A 594 13.12 -0.47 -11.69
N VAL A 595 12.41 -1.06 -10.73
CA VAL A 595 12.67 -0.95 -9.30
C VAL A 595 13.21 -2.28 -8.76
N GLY A 596 14.09 -2.20 -7.77
CA GLY A 596 14.59 -3.36 -7.01
C GLY A 596 15.80 -4.07 -7.62
N ALA A 597 16.26 -3.67 -8.81
CA ALA A 597 17.54 -4.11 -9.36
C ALA A 597 18.71 -3.37 -8.68
N SER A 598 19.74 -4.09 -8.20
CA SER A 598 20.98 -3.46 -7.69
C SER A 598 21.79 -2.74 -8.76
N ASP A 599 21.52 -3.05 -10.02
CA ASP A 599 22.07 -2.35 -11.17
C ASP A 599 20.92 -1.93 -12.10
N PRO A 600 20.52 -0.65 -12.07
CA PRO A 600 19.48 -0.13 -12.96
C PRO A 600 19.82 -0.26 -14.45
N SER A 601 21.11 -0.40 -14.77
CA SER A 601 21.55 -0.66 -16.15
C SER A 601 21.37 -2.13 -16.55
N LEU A 602 20.97 -3.04 -15.67
CA LEU A 602 20.87 -4.48 -15.94
C LEU A 602 22.15 -5.08 -16.55
N SER A 603 23.34 -4.49 -16.28
CA SER A 603 24.63 -5.09 -16.69
C SER A 603 25.02 -6.24 -15.75
N SER A 604 24.40 -6.27 -14.58
CA SER A 604 24.65 -7.22 -13.51
C SER A 604 23.39 -7.45 -12.67
N ILE A 605 23.34 -8.58 -11.96
CA ILE A 605 22.23 -8.95 -11.10
C ILE A 605 22.76 -9.72 -9.88
N ILE A 606 22.01 -9.70 -8.77
CA ILE A 606 22.32 -10.51 -7.60
C ILE A 606 21.64 -11.87 -7.71
N ILE A 607 22.42 -12.91 -7.43
CA ILE A 607 21.98 -14.30 -7.34
C ILE A 607 22.19 -14.84 -5.93
N CYS A 608 21.43 -15.88 -5.56
CA CYS A 608 21.72 -16.67 -4.37
C CYS A 608 23.00 -17.49 -4.59
N ASP A 609 23.89 -17.47 -3.60
CA ASP A 609 25.17 -18.18 -3.57
C ASP A 609 25.03 -19.40 -2.68
N LEU A 610 24.52 -20.50 -3.26
CA LEU A 610 24.27 -21.79 -2.59
C LEU A 610 25.32 -22.83 -2.93
#